data_AF-A0A564TZJ7-F1
#
_entry.id   AF-A0A564TZJ7-F1
#
_cell.length_a   1.000
_cell.length_b   1.000
_cell.length_c   1.000
_cell.angle_alpha   90.00
_cell.angle_beta   90.00
_cell.angle_gamma   90.00
#
_symmetry.space_group_name_H-M   'P 1'
#
loop_
_entity.id
_entity.type
_entity.pdbx_description
1 polymer ?
#
loop_
_entity_poly.entity_id
_entity_poly.type
_entity_poly.pdbx_seq_one_letter_code
_entity_poly.pdbx_strand_id
1 'polypeptide(L)'
;MDNTVEIYEVEKELREKRLAAYAEAIQEKVQKDSEQVIKELIEERYRQKKTQQEMADITGVRASNIARFERAGCTPTLIMLEKYANALGKHIEIRICEDK
;
A
#
# COMPACT_ATOMS: atom_id res chain seq x y z
N MET A 1 40.80 22.39 12.44
CA MET A 1 40.10 21.17 12.91
C MET A 1 38.59 21.36 12.78
N ASP A 2 38.07 22.57 13.01
CA ASP A 2 36.64 22.94 12.91
C ASP A 2 36.02 22.72 11.51
N ASN A 3 36.73 23.04 10.43
CA ASN A 3 36.19 22.93 9.07
C ASN A 3 35.82 21.47 8.67
N THR A 4 36.54 20.47 9.20
CA THR A 4 36.25 19.06 8.91
C THR A 4 34.98 18.57 9.59
N VAL A 5 34.69 19.07 10.79
CA VAL A 5 33.48 18.74 11.55
C VAL A 5 32.27 19.40 10.87
N GLU A 6 32.40 20.66 10.47
CA GLU A 6 31.34 21.40 9.78
C GLU A 6 30.98 20.77 8.42
N ILE A 7 31.97 20.36 7.63
CA ILE A 7 31.74 19.63 6.37
C ILE A 7 30.99 18.32 6.61
N TYR A 8 31.36 17.57 7.66
CA TYR A 8 30.70 16.31 8.00
C TYR A 8 29.24 16.50 8.43
N GLU A 9 28.96 17.51 9.24
CA GLU A 9 27.60 17.82 9.70
C GLU A 9 26.70 18.23 8.53
N VAL A 10 27.19 19.07 7.63
CA VAL A 10 26.46 19.47 6.42
C VAL A 10 26.20 18.27 5.50
N GLU A 11 27.18 17.39 5.28
CA GLU A 11 27.00 16.19 4.46
C GLU A 11 25.96 15.24 5.07
N LYS A 12 26.00 15.07 6.40
CA LYS A 12 25.05 14.24 7.15
C LYS A 12 23.62 14.77 6.98
N GLU A 13 23.40 16.08 7.15
CA GLU A 13 22.08 16.68 6.93
C GLU A 13 21.59 16.52 5.48
N LEU A 14 22.46 16.72 4.49
CA LEU A 14 22.10 16.52 3.08
C LEU A 14 21.74 15.07 2.79
N ARG A 15 22.44 14.11 3.40
CA ARG A 15 22.10 12.68 3.31
C ARG A 15 20.74 12.39 3.93
N GLU A 16 20.46 12.92 5.12
CA GLU A 16 19.17 12.73 5.79
C GLU A 16 18.02 13.30 4.95
N LYS A 17 18.18 14.50 4.38
CA LYS A 17 17.20 15.10 3.46
C LYS A 17 16.95 14.24 2.23
N ARG A 18 18.01 13.71 1.60
CA ARG A 18 17.89 12.80 0.44
C ARG A 18 17.16 11.50 0.79
N LEU A 19 17.46 10.91 1.94
CA LEU A 19 16.81 9.67 2.40
C LEU A 19 15.33 9.91 2.71
N ALA A 20 14.98 11.04 3.34
CA ALA A 20 13.60 11.42 3.62
C ALA A 20 12.81 11.61 2.31
N ALA A 21 13.35 12.37 1.36
CA ALA A 21 12.72 12.59 0.07
C ALA A 21 12.54 11.28 -0.72
N TYR A 22 13.52 10.37 -0.67
CA TYR A 22 13.41 9.05 -1.28
C TYR A 22 12.29 8.21 -0.63
N ALA A 23 12.23 8.17 0.71
CA ALA A 23 11.20 7.43 1.43
C ALA A 23 9.79 7.98 1.13
N GLU A 24 9.64 9.31 1.09
CA GLU A 24 8.37 9.98 0.76
C GLU A 24 7.92 9.65 -0.67
N ALA A 25 8.82 9.73 -1.65
CA ALA A 25 8.52 9.40 -3.04
C ALA A 25 8.05 7.95 -3.21
N ILE A 26 8.70 7.00 -2.52
CA ILE A 26 8.29 5.59 -2.53
C ILE A 26 6.93 5.42 -1.85
N GLN A 27 6.70 6.08 -0.72
CA GLN A 27 5.43 6.01 0.00
C GLN A 27 4.27 6.55 -0.86
N GLU A 28 4.45 7.69 -1.52
CA GLU A 28 3.44 8.28 -2.40
C GLU A 28 3.12 7.35 -3.58
N LYS A 29 4.15 6.81 -4.25
CA LYS A 29 3.98 5.86 -5.36
C LYS A 29 3.18 4.64 -4.94
N VAL A 30 3.59 4.01 -3.84
CA VAL A 30 2.92 2.80 -3.31
C VAL A 30 1.49 3.10 -2.86
N GLN A 31 1.24 4.25 -2.24
CA GLN A 31 -0.10 4.64 -1.82
C GLN A 31 -1.02 4.77 -3.04
N LYS A 32 -0.59 5.47 -4.08
CA LYS A 32 -1.35 5.64 -5.32
C LYS A 32 -1.65 4.31 -6.03
N ASP A 33 -0.64 3.45 -6.17
CA ASP A 33 -0.81 2.13 -6.78
C ASP A 33 -1.78 1.28 -5.95
N SER A 34 -1.68 1.34 -4.61
CA SER A 34 -2.57 0.60 -3.72
C SER A 34 -4.03 1.07 -3.81
N GLU A 35 -4.27 2.38 -3.94
CA GLU A 35 -5.63 2.93 -4.11
C GLU A 35 -6.29 2.41 -5.38
N GLN A 36 -5.53 2.31 -6.48
CA GLN A 36 -6.04 1.75 -7.72
C GLN A 36 -6.45 0.29 -7.55
N VAL A 37 -5.57 -0.54 -6.98
CA VAL A 37 -5.85 -1.97 -6.77
C VAL A 37 -7.04 -2.18 -5.83
N ILE A 38 -7.12 -1.42 -4.73
CA ILE A 38 -8.24 -1.47 -3.79
C ILE A 38 -9.55 -1.13 -4.50
N LYS A 39 -9.55 -0.08 -5.34
CA LYS A 39 -10.72 0.33 -6.10
C LYS A 39 -11.21 -0.78 -7.04
N GLU A 40 -10.31 -1.43 -7.77
CA GLU A 40 -10.64 -2.56 -8.67
C GLU A 40 -11.26 -3.73 -7.89
N LEU A 41 -10.72 -4.05 -6.70
CA LEU A 41 -11.27 -5.09 -5.81
C LEU A 41 -12.66 -4.73 -5.29
N ILE A 42 -12.89 -3.47 -4.89
CA ILE A 42 -14.18 -2.98 -4.41
C ILE A 42 -15.23 -3.04 -5.53
N GLU A 43 -14.88 -2.57 -6.73
CA GLU A 43 -15.76 -2.61 -7.89
C GLU A 43 -16.17 -4.04 -8.24
N GLU A 44 -15.24 -4.99 -8.15
CA GLU A 44 -15.55 -6.41 -8.32
C GLU A 44 -16.45 -6.95 -7.21
N ARG A 45 -16.24 -6.58 -5.94
CA ARG A 45 -17.16 -6.95 -4.86
C ARG A 45 -18.59 -6.46 -5.15
N TYR A 46 -18.73 -5.21 -5.58
CA TYR A 46 -20.03 -4.65 -5.95
C TYR A 46 -20.66 -5.39 -7.14
N ARG A 47 -19.86 -5.75 -8.16
CA ARG A 47 -20.32 -6.55 -9.31
C ARG A 47 -20.88 -7.92 -8.87
N GLN A 48 -20.23 -8.56 -7.91
CA GLN A 48 -20.67 -9.83 -7.33
C GLN A 48 -21.79 -9.69 -6.28
N LYS A 49 -22.22 -8.44 -5.97
CA LYS A 49 -23.25 -8.12 -4.97
C LYS A 49 -22.97 -8.68 -3.57
N LYS A 50 -21.69 -8.83 -3.21
CA LYS A 50 -21.28 -9.29 -1.88
C LYS A 50 -21.23 -8.12 -0.89
N THR A 51 -21.74 -8.35 0.30
CA THR A 51 -21.62 -7.44 1.44
C THR A 51 -20.23 -7.52 2.07
N GLN A 52 -19.84 -6.49 2.83
CA GLN A 52 -18.60 -6.52 3.61
C GLN A 52 -18.60 -7.64 4.66
N GLN A 53 -19.78 -8.02 5.17
CA GLN A 53 -19.91 -9.14 6.10
C GLN A 53 -19.65 -10.48 5.41
N GLU A 54 -20.20 -10.70 4.21
CA GLU A 54 -19.89 -11.90 3.43
C GLU A 54 -18.39 -12.00 3.10
N MET A 55 -17.74 -10.87 2.77
CA MET A 55 -16.29 -10.84 2.59
C MET A 55 -15.55 -11.21 3.89
N ALA A 56 -16.01 -10.71 5.03
CA ALA A 56 -15.45 -11.04 6.33
C ALA A 56 -15.56 -12.54 6.64
N ASP A 57 -16.73 -13.13 6.37
CA ASP A 57 -17.02 -14.54 6.60
C ASP A 57 -16.16 -15.45 5.73
N ILE A 58 -15.90 -15.07 4.47
CA ILE A 58 -15.04 -15.84 3.55
C ILE A 58 -13.56 -15.69 3.91
N THR A 59 -13.11 -14.47 4.20
CA THR A 59 -11.67 -14.18 4.43
C THR A 59 -11.20 -14.50 5.84
N GLY A 60 -12.12 -14.70 6.79
CA GLY A 60 -11.84 -14.78 8.23
C GLY A 60 -11.34 -13.46 8.83
N VAL A 61 -11.47 -12.34 8.10
CA VAL A 61 -11.09 -11.00 8.56
C VAL A 61 -12.30 -10.32 9.15
N ARG A 62 -12.12 -9.57 10.25
CA ARG A 62 -13.23 -8.81 10.86
C ARG A 62 -13.86 -7.85 9.85
N ALA A 63 -15.19 -7.75 9.85
CA ALA A 63 -15.92 -6.82 8.97
C ALA A 63 -15.47 -5.36 9.13
N SER A 64 -15.08 -4.95 10.34
CA SER A 64 -14.49 -3.62 10.58
C SER A 64 -13.15 -3.39 9.86
N ASN A 65 -12.34 -4.44 9.70
CA ASN A 65 -11.11 -4.39 8.93
C ASN A 65 -11.39 -4.39 7.42
N ILE A 66 -12.42 -5.11 6.95
CA ILE A 66 -12.89 -5.03 5.55
C ILE A 66 -13.34 -3.59 5.25
N ALA A 67 -14.19 -3.00 6.10
CA ALA A 67 -14.66 -1.63 5.92
C ALA A 67 -13.54 -0.58 6.00
N ARG A 68 -12.45 -0.87 6.74
CA ARG A 68 -11.25 0.00 6.79
C ARG A 68 -10.42 -0.15 5.51
N PHE A 69 -10.22 -1.38 5.05
CA PHE A 69 -9.55 -1.68 3.79
C PHE A 69 -10.23 -0.95 2.63
N GLU A 70 -11.55 -1.01 2.55
CA GLU A 70 -12.31 -0.38 1.46
C GLU A 70 -12.31 1.17 1.52
N ARG A 71 -11.99 1.75 2.68
CA ARG A 71 -11.84 3.20 2.84
C ARG A 71 -10.47 3.74 2.40
N ALA A 72 -9.54 2.86 2.00
CA ALA A 72 -8.20 3.20 1.50
C ALA A 72 -7.34 4.09 2.43
N GLY A 73 -7.63 4.11 3.74
CA GLY A 73 -6.93 4.99 4.69
C GLY A 73 -5.50 4.55 5.06
N CYS A 74 -5.08 3.35 4.65
CA CYS A 74 -3.73 2.84 4.87
C CYS A 74 -3.32 1.88 3.75
N THR A 75 -2.03 1.87 3.42
CA THR A 75 -1.46 0.90 2.46
C THR A 75 -1.71 -0.54 2.96
N PRO A 76 -2.47 -1.36 2.21
CA PRO A 76 -2.72 -2.74 2.60
C PRO A 76 -1.48 -3.61 2.39
N THR A 77 -1.39 -4.68 3.15
CA THR A 77 -0.38 -5.72 2.91
C THR A 77 -0.80 -6.60 1.74
N LEU A 78 0.18 -7.23 1.07
CA LEU A 78 -0.10 -8.22 0.02
C LEU A 78 -1.01 -9.35 0.51
N ILE A 79 -0.88 -9.77 1.77
CA ILE A 79 -1.73 -10.79 2.38
C ILE A 79 -3.20 -10.35 2.36
N MET A 80 -3.48 -9.08 2.70
CA MET A 80 -4.85 -8.58 2.72
C MET A 80 -5.43 -8.45 1.31
N LEU A 81 -4.63 -7.97 0.37
CA LEU A 81 -5.01 -7.90 -1.04
C LEU A 81 -5.35 -9.30 -1.58
N GLU A 82 -4.49 -10.29 -1.33
CA GLU A 82 -4.68 -11.66 -1.81
C GLU A 82 -5.87 -12.36 -1.15
N LYS A 83 -6.08 -12.17 0.16
CA LYS A 83 -7.28 -12.69 0.85
C LYS A 83 -8.57 -12.14 0.23
N TYR A 84 -8.59 -10.83 -0.04
CA TYR A 84 -9.75 -10.17 -0.61
C TYR A 84 -10.01 -10.66 -2.05
N ALA A 85 -8.98 -10.77 -2.87
CA ALA A 85 -9.06 -11.31 -4.23
C ALA A 85 -9.57 -12.76 -4.22
N ASN A 86 -9.01 -13.63 -3.36
CA ASN A 86 -9.45 -15.03 -3.26
C ASN A 86 -10.92 -15.15 -2.84
N ALA A 87 -11.39 -14.29 -1.94
CA ALA A 87 -12.80 -14.27 -1.56
C ALA A 87 -13.75 -13.87 -2.71
N LEU A 88 -13.22 -13.23 -3.75
CA LEU A 88 -13.91 -12.92 -5.00
C LEU A 88 -13.66 -13.96 -6.10
N GLY A 89 -12.93 -15.05 -5.82
CA GLY A 89 -12.54 -16.06 -6.80
C GLY A 89 -11.48 -15.58 -7.79
N LYS A 90 -10.63 -14.64 -7.37
CA LYS A 90 -9.54 -14.03 -8.15
C LYS A 90 -8.20 -14.22 -7.44
N HIS A 91 -7.11 -13.93 -8.16
CA HIS A 91 -5.75 -13.89 -7.62
C HIS A 91 -5.05 -12.59 -8.05
N ILE A 92 -3.98 -12.21 -7.35
CA ILE A 92 -3.15 -11.05 -7.70
C ILE A 92 -1.84 -11.53 -8.32
N GLU A 93 -1.47 -10.92 -9.45
CA GLU A 93 -0.18 -11.12 -10.09
C GLU A 93 0.75 -9.94 -9.82
N ILE A 94 1.97 -10.24 -9.36
CA ILE A 94 2.99 -9.22 -9.06
C ILE A 94 4.12 -9.39 -10.08
N ARG A 95 4.53 -8.27 -10.70
CA ARG A 95 5.62 -8.24 -11.69
C ARG A 95 6.59 -7.11 -11.36
N ILE A 96 7.88 -7.36 -11.59
CA ILE A 96 8.93 -6.34 -11.53
C ILE A 96 9.10 -5.79 -12.95
N CYS A 97 8.99 -4.48 -13.09
CA CYS A 97 9.06 -3.76 -14.36
C CYS A 97 10.14 -2.68 -14.30
N GLU A 98 10.60 -2.19 -15.46
CA GLU A 98 11.46 -1.01 -15.53
C GLU A 98 10.71 0.23 -15.03
N ASP A 99 11.42 1.11 -14.33
CA ASP A 99 10.89 2.40 -13.90
C ASP A 99 10.91 3.34 -15.13
N LYS A 100 9.74 3.89 -15.48
CA LYS A 100 9.56 4.77 -16.65
C LYS A 100 9.55 6.24 -16.25
#